data_AF-A0A1I7XV76-F1
#
_entry.id   AF-A0A1I7XV76-F1
#
_cell.length_a   1.000
_cell.length_b   1.000
_cell.length_c   1.000
_cell.angle_alpha   90.00
_cell.angle_beta   90.00
_cell.angle_gamma   90.00
#
_symmetry.space_group_name_H-M   'P 1'
#
loop_
_entity.id
_entity.type
_entity.pdbx_description
1 polymer ?
#
loop_
_entity_poly.entity_id
_entity_poly.type
_entity_poly.pdbx_seq_one_letter_code
_entity_poly.pdbx_strand_id
1 'polypeptide(L)'
;MSLHSLLSTRLMRAMSVSDTAFDGVILVMSCAKNVGETSAIQALASSVRDYTEIHIGALGTTSLLPVDKNIIPSGRLILAGTGPVTRDYDDVRRFQTAAKNGAKLCELLKICALFMKIQTNLIL
;
A
#
# COMPACT_ATOMS: atom_id res chain seq x y z
N MET A 1 -9.79 -9.38 -26.46
CA MET A 1 -8.75 -9.04 -25.46
C MET A 1 -7.49 -8.67 -26.22
N SER A 2 -7.06 -7.41 -26.26
CA SER A 2 -5.87 -7.01 -27.02
C SER A 2 -4.59 -7.22 -26.18
N LEU A 3 -3.47 -7.52 -26.83
CA LEU A 3 -2.16 -7.72 -26.17
C LEU A 3 -1.74 -6.49 -25.33
N HIS A 4 -2.22 -5.30 -25.70
CA HIS A 4 -1.98 -4.06 -24.96
C HIS A 4 -2.65 -4.04 -23.58
N SER A 5 -3.76 -4.77 -23.39
CA SER A 5 -4.45 -4.88 -22.10
C SER A 5 -3.80 -5.90 -21.17
N LEU A 6 -2.91 -6.76 -21.69
CA LEU A 6 -2.11 -7.69 -20.88
C LEU A 6 -0.82 -7.03 -20.36
N LEU A 7 -0.34 -5.98 -21.04
CA LEU A 7 0.86 -5.22 -20.68
C LEU A 7 0.57 -3.95 -19.89
N SER A 8 -0.71 -3.59 -19.72
CA SER A 8 -1.13 -2.39 -19.00
C SER A 8 -2.11 -2.76 -17.90
N THR A 9 -1.68 -2.61 -16.65
CA THR A 9 -2.53 -2.80 -15.48
C THR A 9 -3.55 -1.67 -15.42
N ARG A 10 -4.83 -2.01 -15.60
CA ARG A 10 -5.92 -1.04 -15.51
C ARG A 10 -6.04 -0.58 -14.06
N LEU A 11 -5.63 0.66 -13.79
CA LEU A 11 -5.83 1.28 -12.49
C LEU A 11 -7.33 1.50 -12.28
N MET A 12 -7.92 0.67 -11.42
CA MET A 12 -9.32 0.77 -11.01
C MET A 12 -9.35 1.34 -9.59
N ARG A 13 -10.21 2.33 -9.35
CA ARG A 13 -10.46 2.79 -7.98
C ARG A 13 -11.29 1.71 -7.30
N ALA A 14 -10.77 1.15 -6.23
CA ALA A 14 -11.53 0.24 -5.39
C ALA A 14 -12.33 1.00 -4.34
N MET A 15 -13.51 0.48 -4.02
CA MET A 15 -14.38 0.99 -2.96
C MET A 15 -14.05 0.37 -1.60
N SER A 16 -13.44 -0.82 -1.57
CA SER A 16 -13.10 -1.56 -0.35
C SER A 16 -11.82 -2.38 -0.53
N VAL A 17 -11.11 -2.60 0.58
CA VAL A 17 -9.90 -3.44 0.68
C VAL A 17 -10.23 -4.93 0.46
N SER A 18 -11.49 -5.32 0.74
CA SER A 18 -12.00 -6.69 0.61
C SER A 18 -12.49 -7.05 -0.80
N ASP A 19 -12.29 -6.17 -1.79
CA ASP A 19 -12.81 -6.40 -3.13
C ASP A 19 -12.06 -7.54 -3.84
N THR A 20 -12.80 -8.58 -4.21
CA THR A 20 -12.30 -9.79 -4.88
C THR A 20 -11.74 -9.54 -6.28
N ALA A 21 -11.98 -8.35 -6.85
CA ALA A 21 -11.39 -7.95 -8.13
C ALA A 21 -9.88 -7.65 -8.05
N PHE A 22 -9.31 -7.55 -6.85
CA PHE A 22 -7.89 -7.23 -6.65
C PHE A 22 -7.14 -8.37 -5.95
N ASP A 23 -5.93 -8.63 -6.43
CA ASP A 23 -5.03 -9.67 -5.92
C ASP A 23 -4.09 -9.16 -4.83
N GLY A 24 -4.17 -7.90 -4.43
CA GLY A 24 -3.35 -7.37 -3.35
C GLY A 24 -3.53 -5.89 -3.13
N VAL A 25 -2.97 -5.40 -2.04
CA VAL A 25 -3.12 -4.00 -1.62
C VAL A 25 -1.72 -3.40 -1.46
N ILE A 26 -1.51 -2.22 -2.05
CA ILE A 26 -0.33 -1.40 -1.79
C ILE A 26 -0.75 -0.34 -0.78
N LEU A 27 -0.11 -0.36 0.39
CA LEU A 27 -0.29 0.62 1.43
C LEU A 27 0.92 1.54 1.48
N VAL A 28 0.75 2.79 1.06
CA VAL A 28 1.78 3.83 1.20
C VAL A 28 1.54 4.60 2.49
N MET A 29 2.53 4.58 3.39
CA MET A 29 2.43 5.24 4.69
C MET A 29 3.74 5.93 5.11
N SER A 30 3.61 7.00 5.88
CA SER A 30 4.73 7.65 6.58
C SER A 30 4.81 7.25 8.06
N CYS A 31 3.68 6.85 8.66
CA CYS A 31 3.63 6.46 10.07
C CYS A 31 2.57 5.38 10.29
N ALA A 32 2.88 4.38 11.10
CA ALA A 32 1.97 3.28 11.43
C ALA A 32 0.74 3.73 12.25
N LYS A 33 0.80 4.89 12.91
CA LYS A 33 -0.31 5.44 13.70
C LYS A 33 -1.51 5.80 12.82
N ASN A 34 -1.25 6.40 11.66
CA ASN A 34 -2.27 6.88 10.72
C ASN A 34 -3.12 5.74 10.13
N VAL A 35 -2.60 4.51 10.10
CA VAL A 35 -3.31 3.32 9.62
C VAL A 35 -4.50 2.99 10.54
N GLY A 36 -4.34 3.21 11.85
CA GLY A 36 -5.40 2.96 12.84
C GLY A 36 -6.52 3.99 12.83
N GLU A 37 -6.28 5.17 12.26
CA GLU A 37 -7.25 6.28 12.21
C GLU A 37 -8.20 6.18 11.00
N THR A 38 -7.85 5.35 10.00
CA THR A 38 -8.63 5.20 8.77
C THR A 38 -9.53 3.97 8.87
N SER A 39 -10.86 4.18 8.92
CA SER A 39 -11.86 3.11 9.10
C SER A 39 -11.79 1.99 8.05
N ALA A 40 -11.41 2.31 6.81
CA ALA A 40 -11.28 1.34 5.73
C ALA A 40 -10.06 0.39 5.88
N ILE A 41 -9.05 0.77 6.67
CA ILE A 41 -7.74 0.10 6.76
C ILE A 41 -7.46 -0.37 8.19
N GLN A 42 -8.35 -0.06 9.14
CA GLN A 42 -8.20 -0.39 10.55
C GLN A 42 -7.92 -1.87 10.80
N ALA A 43 -8.52 -2.76 10.01
CA ALA A 43 -8.28 -4.19 10.09
C ALA A 43 -6.82 -4.60 9.80
N LEU A 44 -6.09 -3.83 8.98
CA LEU A 44 -4.68 -4.05 8.67
C LEU A 44 -3.74 -3.45 9.71
N ALA A 45 -4.23 -2.57 10.59
CA ALA A 45 -3.37 -1.82 11.51
C ALA A 45 -2.58 -2.71 12.47
N SER A 46 -3.15 -3.84 12.91
CA SER A 46 -2.44 -4.83 13.76
C SER A 46 -1.26 -5.43 13.02
N SER A 47 -1.49 -6.03 11.85
CA SER A 47 -0.43 -6.66 11.04
C SER A 47 0.69 -5.68 10.67
N VAL A 48 0.35 -4.43 10.40
CA VAL A 48 1.33 -3.37 10.12
C VAL A 48 2.15 -3.02 11.35
N ARG A 49 1.53 -2.92 12.54
CA ARG A 49 2.24 -2.63 13.79
C ARG A 49 3.21 -3.75 14.15
N ASP A 50 2.74 -5.00 14.11
CA ASP A 50 3.57 -6.18 14.38
C ASP A 50 4.79 -6.22 13.45
N TYR A 51 4.58 -5.93 12.17
CA TYR A 51 5.69 -5.87 11.22
C TYR A 51 6.65 -4.70 11.47
N THR A 52 6.13 -3.54 11.88
CA THR A 52 6.96 -2.35 12.16
C THR A 52 7.80 -2.54 13.42
N GLU A 53 7.30 -3.28 14.42
CA GLU A 53 8.05 -3.66 15.62
C GLU A 53 9.21 -4.61 15.29
N ILE A 54 8.98 -5.58 14.40
CA ILE A 54 10.01 -6.52 13.95
C ILE A 54 11.04 -5.83 13.03
N HIS A 55 10.57 -4.92 12.17
CA HIS A 55 11.39 -4.26 11.17
C HIS A 55 11.28 -2.74 11.27
N ILE A 56 12.05 -2.16 12.18
CA ILE A 56 12.10 -0.71 12.44
C ILE A 56 12.38 0.11 11.17
N GLY A 57 13.15 -0.45 10.22
CA GLY A 57 13.45 0.18 8.93
C GLY A 57 12.31 0.11 7.88
N ALA A 58 11.19 -0.56 8.18
CA ALA A 58 10.12 -0.82 7.21
C ALA A 58 9.43 0.47 6.77
N LEU A 59 9.50 1.50 7.62
CA LEU A 59 8.99 2.83 7.30
C LEU A 59 9.76 3.51 6.17
N GLY A 60 10.98 3.09 5.82
CA GLY A 60 11.76 3.67 4.71
C GLY A 60 11.93 2.76 3.49
N THR A 61 11.39 1.53 3.55
CA THR A 61 11.56 0.51 2.50
C THR A 61 10.21 -0.02 2.03
N THR A 62 10.23 -0.72 0.91
CA THR A 62 9.06 -1.42 0.41
C THR A 62 9.16 -2.92 0.73
N SER A 63 8.18 -3.44 1.44
CA SER A 63 8.16 -4.82 1.94
C SER A 63 6.86 -5.53 1.61
N LEU A 64 6.91 -6.84 1.39
CA LEU A 64 5.73 -7.68 1.24
C LEU A 64 5.38 -8.31 2.59
N LEU A 65 4.15 -8.14 3.03
CA LEU A 65 3.60 -8.70 4.26
C LEU A 65 2.46 -9.67 3.93
N PRO A 66 2.49 -10.91 4.47
CA PRO A 66 1.32 -11.77 4.46
C PRO A 66 0.28 -11.25 5.45
N VAL A 67 -0.96 -11.17 5.00
CA VAL A 67 -2.12 -10.76 5.81
C VAL A 67 -3.14 -11.89 5.77
N ASP A 68 -3.98 -11.95 6.80
CA ASP A 68 -5.07 -12.90 6.84
C ASP A 68 -6.03 -12.75 5.65
N LYS A 69 -6.46 -13.89 5.10
CA LYS A 69 -7.31 -13.97 3.91
C LYS A 69 -8.72 -13.41 4.15
N ASN A 70 -9.11 -13.33 5.41
CA ASN A 70 -10.38 -12.73 5.84
C ASN A 70 -10.41 -11.21 5.61
N ILE A 71 -9.26 -10.55 5.58
CA ILE A 71 -9.16 -9.10 5.40
C ILE A 71 -8.85 -8.78 3.93
N ILE A 72 -7.86 -9.46 3.36
CA ILE A 72 -7.49 -9.33 1.94
C ILE A 72 -7.69 -10.70 1.29
N PRO A 73 -8.56 -10.85 0.27
CA PRO A 73 -8.86 -12.16 -0.32
C PRO A 73 -7.60 -12.88 -0.86
N SER A 74 -6.57 -12.13 -1.27
CA SER A 74 -5.29 -12.68 -1.70
C SER A 74 -4.26 -12.90 -0.59
N GLY A 75 -4.47 -12.30 0.60
CA GLY A 75 -3.54 -12.32 1.72
C GLY A 75 -2.21 -11.61 1.50
N ARG A 76 -2.10 -10.75 0.46
CA ARG A 76 -0.85 -10.05 0.11
C ARG A 76 -0.99 -8.54 0.29
N LEU A 77 -0.20 -7.99 1.20
CA LEU A 77 -0.09 -6.56 1.45
C LEU A 77 1.33 -6.09 1.13
N ILE A 78 1.46 -5.07 0.29
CA ILE A 78 2.74 -4.41 0.04
C ILE A 78 2.77 -3.13 0.85
N LEU A 79 3.68 -3.10 1.81
CA LEU A 79 3.96 -1.93 2.62
C LEU A 79 5.01 -1.08 1.94
N ALA A 80 4.67 0.17 1.64
CA ALA A 80 5.59 1.13 1.05
C ALA A 80 5.78 2.30 2.01
N GLY A 81 6.86 2.24 2.77
CA GLY A 81 7.24 3.29 3.71
C GLY A 81 7.90 4.48 3.00
N THR A 82 7.49 5.70 3.34
CA THR A 82 8.09 6.95 2.81
C THR A 82 9.24 7.50 3.66
N GLY A 83 9.43 6.97 4.85
CA GLY A 83 10.31 7.46 5.90
C GLY A 83 9.68 8.61 6.69
N PRO A 84 10.45 9.27 7.58
CA PRO A 84 10.03 10.47 8.26
C PRO A 84 9.89 11.62 7.25
N VAL A 85 8.75 12.28 7.24
CA VAL A 85 8.32 13.27 6.27
C VAL A 85 8.24 14.59 7.05
N THR A 86 9.26 15.42 6.92
CA THR A 86 9.49 16.63 7.76
C THR A 86 9.56 17.92 6.96
N ARG A 87 9.46 17.88 5.63
CA ARG A 87 9.58 19.03 4.73
C ARG A 87 8.56 18.91 3.59
N ASP A 88 7.58 19.81 3.54
CA ASP A 88 6.42 19.73 2.63
C ASP A 88 6.73 19.41 1.16
N TYR A 89 7.81 19.95 0.59
CA TYR A 89 8.20 19.71 -0.81
C TYR A 89 8.82 18.31 -1.03
N ASP A 90 9.53 17.79 -0.04
CA ASP A 90 10.11 16.45 -0.07
C ASP A 90 9.03 15.38 0.13
N ASP A 91 7.94 15.73 0.81
CA ASP A 91 6.86 14.83 1.16
C ASP A 91 6.18 14.28 -0.10
N VAL A 92 5.79 15.17 -1.03
CA VAL A 92 5.16 14.77 -2.31
C VAL A 92 6.06 13.81 -3.10
N ARG A 93 7.37 14.09 -3.16
CA ARG A 93 8.33 13.26 -3.88
C ARG A 93 8.53 11.92 -3.19
N ARG A 94 8.60 11.87 -1.86
CA ARG A 94 8.76 10.63 -1.10
C ARG A 94 7.54 9.73 -1.22
N PHE A 95 6.33 10.30 -1.14
CA PHE A 95 5.10 9.56 -1.44
C PHE A 95 5.10 9.01 -2.86
N GLN A 96 5.50 9.81 -3.85
CA GLN A 96 5.58 9.36 -5.24
C GLN A 96 6.65 8.28 -5.44
N THR A 97 7.77 8.36 -4.74
CA THR A 97 8.87 7.38 -4.84
C THR A 97 8.46 6.06 -4.17
N ALA A 98 7.87 6.12 -2.98
CA ALA A 98 7.32 4.93 -2.31
C ALA A 98 6.20 4.28 -3.14
N ALA A 99 5.32 5.08 -3.73
CA ALA A 99 4.28 4.63 -4.66
C ALA A 99 4.86 3.86 -5.85
N LYS A 100 5.87 4.43 -6.51
CA LYS A 100 6.56 3.82 -7.65
C LYS A 100 7.25 2.52 -7.26
N ASN A 101 7.90 2.48 -6.11
CA ASN A 101 8.56 1.27 -5.63
C ASN A 101 7.54 0.16 -5.31
N GLY A 102 6.41 0.51 -4.67
CA GLY A 102 5.31 -0.42 -4.41
C GLY A 102 4.70 -0.96 -5.71
N ALA A 103 4.45 -0.09 -6.70
CA ALA A 103 3.95 -0.49 -8.01
C ALA A 103 4.93 -1.40 -8.76
N LYS A 104 6.23 -1.12 -8.68
CA LYS A 104 7.28 -1.94 -9.29
C LYS A 104 7.34 -3.34 -8.66
N LEU A 105 7.14 -3.45 -7.34
CA LEU A 105 7.02 -4.75 -6.68
C LEU A 105 5.75 -5.50 -7.11
N CYS A 106 4.62 -4.81 -7.28
CA CYS A 106 3.40 -5.42 -7.81
C CYS A 106 3.59 -5.99 -9.21
N GLU A 107 4.27 -5.24 -10.09
CA GLU A 107 4.56 -5.68 -11.46
C GLU A 107 5.44 -6.94 -11.46
N LEU A 108 6.49 -6.96 -10.64
CA LEU A 108 7.36 -8.13 -10.48
C LEU A 108 6.60 -9.35 -9.96
N LEU A 109 5.65 -9.15 -9.04
CA LEU A 109 4.84 -10.21 -8.45
C LEU A 109 3.59 -10.56 -9.28
N LYS A 110 3.35 -9.85 -10.40
CA LYS A 110 2.15 -9.98 -11.25
C LYS A 110 0.84 -9.85 -10.44
N ILE A 111 0.79 -8.91 -9.51
CA ILE A 111 -0.39 -8.66 -8.66
C ILE A 111 -1.22 -7.52 -9.25
N CYS A 112 -2.51 -7.75 -9.47
CA CYS A 112 -3.48 -6.68 -9.70
C CYS A 112 -3.76 -5.97 -8.37
N ALA A 113 -3.12 -4.82 -8.14
CA ALA A 113 -3.11 -4.20 -6.81
C ALA A 113 -3.98 -2.96 -6.68
N LEU A 114 -4.56 -2.83 -5.49
CA LEU A 114 -5.31 -1.68 -5.02
C LEU A 114 -4.36 -0.68 -4.38
N PHE A 115 -4.36 0.56 -4.86
CA PHE A 115 -3.46 1.59 -4.38
C PHE A 115 -4.11 2.44 -3.28
N MET A 116 -3.61 2.35 -2.04
CA MET A 116 -4.06 3.19 -0.93
C MET A 116 -2.94 4.12 -0.46
N LYS A 117 -3.21 5.42 -0.55
CA LYS A 117 -2.37 6.46 0.01
C LYS A 117 -3.00 6.97 1.30
N ILE A 118 -2.31 6.81 2.42
CA ILE A 118 -2.69 7.48 3.67
C ILE A 118 -1.83 8.75 3.78
N GLN A 119 -2.43 9.89 3.44
CA GLN A 119 -1.83 11.19 3.67
C GLN A 119 -2.71 11.91 4.70
N THR A 120 -2.14 12.29 5.85
CA THR A 120 -2.87 12.97 6.94
C THR A 120 -3.35 14.39 6.58
N ASN A 121 -3.17 14.82 5.34
CA ASN A 121 -3.77 16.03 4.78
C ASN A 121 -3.89 15.86 3.27
N LEU A 122 -4.95 15.23 2.77
CA LEU A 122 -5.72 15.73 1.63
C LEU A 122 -6.91 14.81 1.35
N ILE A 123 -8.09 15.42 1.47
CA ILE A 123 -9.33 15.00 0.80
C ILE A 123 -9.06 15.02 -0.71
N LEU A 124 -9.43 13.94 -1.41
CA LEU A 124 -9.90 14.00 -2.78
C LEU A 124 -11.34 13.47 -2.79
#